data_AF-T1H095-F1
#
_entry.id   AF-T1H095-F1
#
_cell.length_a   1.000
_cell.length_b   1.000
_cell.length_c   1.000
_cell.angle_alpha   90.00
_cell.angle_beta   90.00
_cell.angle_gamma   90.00
#
_symmetry.space_group_name_H-M   'P 1'
#
loop_
_entity.id
_entity.type
_entity.pdbx_description
1 polymer ?
#
loop_
_entity_poly.entity_id
_entity_poly.type
_entity_poly.pdbx_seq_one_letter_code
_entity_poly.pdbx_strand_id
1 'polypeptide(L)'
;MIPYKVIQELDGLKGRESVSTLAIRAIKLLNDKLAAKDPHFQGQNAKHSTEELIPLESNDDEILNCCLQIQKTCKSVILISNDINLRNKAIINEIKVLSSSKADNESILNLLKSTDCDSGSERQQI
;
A
#
# COMPACT_ATOMS: atom_id res chain seq x y z
N MET A 1 4.75 0.25 3.80
CA MET A 1 5.39 0.55 2.50
C MET A 1 4.58 1.63 1.80
N ILE A 2 5.23 2.54 1.07
CA ILE A 2 4.59 3.62 0.30
C ILE A 2 4.73 3.29 -1.19
N PRO A 3 3.63 3.09 -1.94
CA PRO A 3 3.68 2.84 -3.38
C PRO A 3 4.33 4.01 -4.14
N TYR A 4 5.06 3.72 -5.21
CA TYR A 4 5.74 4.76 -6.00
C TYR A 4 4.73 5.73 -6.62
N LYS A 5 3.57 5.22 -7.04
CA LYS A 5 2.47 6.02 -7.58
C LYS A 5 1.97 7.10 -6.63
N VAL A 6 1.91 6.82 -5.32
CA VAL A 6 1.49 7.81 -4.31
C VAL A 6 2.46 8.99 -4.26
N ILE A 7 3.76 8.76 -4.45
CA ILE A 7 4.76 9.85 -4.52
C ILE A 7 4.49 10.74 -5.73
N GLN A 8 4.16 10.16 -6.88
CA GLN A 8 3.84 10.90 -8.10
C GLN A 8 2.57 11.75 -7.93
N GLU A 9 1.52 11.17 -7.34
CA GLU A 9 0.28 11.91 -7.09
C GLU A 9 0.48 13.07 -6.11
N LEU A 10 1.20 12.85 -5.01
CA LEU A 10 1.54 13.91 -4.05
C LEU A 10 2.24 15.09 -4.73
N ASP A 11 3.12 14.83 -5.71
CA ASP A 11 3.78 15.88 -6.47
C ASP A 11 2.78 16.70 -7.30
N GLY A 12 1.86 16.01 -7.99
CA GLY A 12 0.77 16.64 -8.75
C GLY A 12 -0.20 17.47 -7.90
N LEU A 13 -0.34 17.16 -6.60
CA LEU A 13 -1.19 17.90 -5.67
C LEU A 13 -0.59 19.24 -5.21
N LYS A 14 0.71 19.50 -5.41
CA LYS A 14 1.35 20.77 -5.01
C LYS A 14 0.71 22.00 -5.66
N GLY A 15 0.16 21.85 -6.86
CA GLY A 15 -0.50 22.93 -7.60
C GLY A 15 -1.98 23.12 -7.28
N ARG A 16 -2.59 22.28 -6.42
CA ARG A 16 -4.02 22.36 -6.11
C ARG A 16 -4.25 23.14 -4.82
N GLU A 17 -4.76 24.37 -4.90
CA GLU A 17 -4.86 25.31 -3.77
C GLU A 17 -5.43 24.67 -2.49
N SER A 18 -6.53 23.91 -2.59
CA SER A 18 -7.22 23.32 -1.45
C SER A 18 -6.43 22.24 -0.69
N VAL A 19 -5.46 21.58 -1.33
CA VAL A 19 -4.73 20.44 -0.75
C VAL A 19 -3.21 20.57 -0.81
N SER A 20 -2.70 21.61 -1.48
CA SER A 20 -1.28 21.89 -1.69
C SER A 20 -0.46 21.86 -0.40
N THR A 21 -0.95 22.54 0.64
CA THR A 21 -0.26 22.61 1.94
C THR A 21 -0.13 21.25 2.60
N LEU A 22 -1.18 20.40 2.52
CA LEU A 22 -1.16 19.05 3.07
C LEU A 22 -0.22 18.15 2.27
N ALA A 23 -0.27 18.24 0.93
CA ALA A 23 0.64 17.50 0.05
C ALA A 23 2.11 17.86 0.33
N ILE A 24 2.44 19.14 0.44
CA ILE A 24 3.80 19.60 0.77
C ILE A 24 4.25 19.08 2.13
N ARG A 25 3.37 19.08 3.15
CA ARG A 25 3.69 18.53 4.47
C ARG A 25 3.95 17.03 4.42
N ALA A 26 3.12 16.27 3.71
CA ALA A 26 3.29 14.83 3.54
C ALA A 26 4.62 14.52 2.83
N ILE A 27 4.96 15.26 1.77
CA ILE A 27 6.22 15.08 1.04
C ILE A 27 7.43 15.36 1.93
N LYS A 28 7.40 16.44 2.73
CA LYS A 28 8.49 16.75 3.67
C LYS A 28 8.66 15.65 4.72
N LEU A 29 7.55 15.19 5.31
CA LEU A 29 7.58 14.08 6.27
C LEU A 29 8.19 12.82 5.65
N LEU A 30 7.75 12.44 4.44
CA LEU A 30 8.28 11.29 3.73
C LEU A 30 9.77 11.43 3.43
N ASN A 31 10.21 12.61 2.96
CA ASN A 31 11.62 12.90 2.73
C ASN A 31 12.45 12.69 3.99
N ASP A 32 12.03 13.28 5.11
CA ASP A 32 12.77 13.19 6.38
C ASP A 32 12.89 11.74 6.86
N LYS A 33 11.80 10.98 6.77
CA LYS A 33 11.75 9.58 7.19
C LYS A 33 12.57 8.64 6.28
N LEU A 34 12.47 8.82 4.98
CA LEU A 34 13.21 8.02 4.00
C LEU A 34 14.71 8.35 4.03
N ALA A 35 15.08 9.63 4.14
CA ALA A 35 16.48 10.06 4.25
C ALA A 35 17.13 9.54 5.55
N ALA A 36 16.37 9.48 6.64
CA ALA A 36 16.82 8.88 7.90
C ALA A 36 16.90 7.34 7.87
N LYS A 37 16.47 6.69 6.77
CA LYS A 37 16.37 5.24 6.63
C LYS A 37 15.56 4.60 7.77
N ASP A 38 14.49 5.27 8.20
CA ASP A 38 13.59 4.75 9.25
C ASP A 38 13.03 3.39 8.79
N PRO A 39 13.24 2.29 9.54
CA PRO A 39 12.85 0.95 9.10
C PRO A 39 11.33 0.79 8.91
N HIS A 40 10.53 1.68 9.51
CA HIS A 40 9.06 1.69 9.37
C HIS A 40 8.59 2.44 8.11
N PHE A 41 9.47 3.20 7.45
CA PHE A 41 9.17 3.95 6.24
C PHE A 41 9.98 3.39 5.05
N GLN A 42 9.28 2.63 4.21
CA GLN A 42 9.86 2.02 3.01
C GLN A 42 9.08 2.49 1.79
N GLY A 43 9.75 3.13 0.83
CA GLY A 43 9.18 3.43 -0.49
C GLY A 43 9.36 2.26 -1.45
N GLN A 44 8.39 2.07 -2.35
CA GLN A 44 8.55 1.16 -3.48
C GLN A 44 9.59 1.71 -4.47
N ASN A 45 10.48 0.85 -4.97
CA ASN A 45 11.44 1.23 -6.01
C ASN A 45 10.73 1.40 -7.36
N ALA A 46 11.16 2.37 -8.17
CA ALA A 46 10.62 2.61 -9.50
C ALA A 46 10.73 1.39 -10.46
N LYS A 47 11.79 0.58 -10.34
CA LYS A 47 11.93 -0.66 -11.12
C LYS A 47 10.93 -1.73 -10.69
N HIS A 48 10.68 -1.83 -9.39
CA HIS A 48 9.65 -2.73 -8.88
C HIS A 48 8.25 -2.23 -9.25
N SER A 49 8.00 -0.92 -9.34
CA SER A 49 6.69 -0.42 -9.76
C SER A 49 6.35 -0.75 -11.21
N THR A 50 7.34 -1.06 -12.07
CA THR A 50 7.10 -1.52 -13.45
C THR A 50 6.84 -3.02 -13.57
N GLU A 51 7.00 -3.80 -12.50
CA GLU A 51 6.70 -5.23 -12.51
C GLU A 51 5.18 -5.44 -12.33
N GLU A 52 4.49 -5.81 -13.40
CA GLU A 52 3.04 -5.95 -13.39
C GLU A 52 2.62 -7.38 -13.04
N LEU A 53 1.89 -7.55 -11.94
CA LEU A 53 1.23 -8.81 -11.56
C LEU A 53 -0.22 -8.87 -12.04
N ILE A 54 -0.80 -7.70 -12.30
CA ILE A 54 -2.15 -7.48 -12.84
C ILE A 54 -2.06 -6.36 -13.89
N PRO A 55 -3.02 -6.26 -14.82
CA PRO A 55 -3.11 -5.11 -15.72
C PRO A 55 -3.25 -3.80 -14.95
N LEU A 56 -2.48 -2.77 -15.34
CA LEU A 56 -2.46 -1.46 -14.69
C LEU A 56 -3.23 -0.42 -15.51
N GLU A 57 -4.56 -0.38 -15.36
CA GLU A 57 -5.43 0.54 -16.10
C GLU A 57 -5.69 1.86 -15.35
N SER A 58 -5.49 1.86 -14.03
CA SER A 58 -5.71 3.01 -13.16
C SER A 58 -4.68 3.12 -12.06
N ASN A 59 -4.59 4.30 -11.45
CA ASN A 59 -3.69 4.55 -10.31
C ASN A 59 -3.99 3.65 -9.11
N ASP A 60 -5.27 3.27 -8.92
CA ASP A 60 -5.68 2.29 -7.91
C ASP A 60 -5.07 0.91 -8.17
N ASP A 61 -4.98 0.51 -9.44
CA ASP A 61 -4.44 -0.80 -9.82
C ASP A 61 -2.92 -0.83 -9.58
N GLU A 62 -2.22 0.29 -9.75
CA GLU A 62 -0.81 0.43 -9.35
C GLU A 62 -0.62 0.23 -7.83
N ILE A 63 -1.54 0.73 -7.01
CA ILE A 63 -1.51 0.53 -5.55
C ILE A 63 -1.80 -0.93 -5.19
N LEU A 64 -2.74 -1.58 -5.89
CA LEU A 64 -3.06 -2.99 -5.68
C LEU A 64 -1.91 -3.89 -6.12
N ASN A 65 -1.31 -3.64 -7.28
CA ASN A 65 -0.13 -4.34 -7.76
C ASN A 65 1.02 -4.26 -6.74
N CYS A 66 1.23 -3.07 -6.17
CA CYS A 66 2.17 -2.85 -5.08
C CYS A 66 1.88 -3.75 -3.87
N CYS A 67 0.61 -3.89 -3.46
CA CYS A 67 0.23 -4.79 -2.37
C CYS A 67 0.49 -6.26 -2.70
N LEU A 68 0.12 -6.71 -3.90
CA LEU A 68 0.31 -8.08 -4.38
C LEU A 68 1.79 -8.47 -4.46
N GLN A 69 2.66 -7.54 -4.89
CA GLN A 69 4.12 -7.74 -4.89
C GLN A 69 4.66 -8.04 -3.50
N ILE A 70 4.21 -7.31 -2.47
CA ILE A 70 4.63 -7.56 -1.09
C ILE A 70 4.12 -8.92 -0.61
N GLN A 71 2.86 -9.25 -0.91
CA GLN A 71 2.25 -10.52 -0.49
C GLN A 71 3.00 -11.73 -1.07
N LYS A 72 3.50 -11.63 -2.32
CA LYS A 72 4.38 -12.65 -2.92
C LYS A 72 5.69 -12.88 -2.14
N THR A 73 6.17 -11.89 -1.39
CA THR A 73 7.38 -12.02 -0.55
C THR A 73 7.09 -12.63 0.83
N CYS A 74 5.97 -13.36 0.98
CA CYS A 74 5.50 -13.98 2.23
C CYS A 74 5.31 -12.98 3.39
N LYS A 75 4.97 -11.72 3.07
CA LYS A 75 4.70 -10.68 4.07
C LYS A 75 3.20 -10.43 4.15
N SER A 76 2.68 -10.32 5.37
CA SER A 76 1.30 -9.87 5.59
C SER A 76 1.15 -8.41 5.17
N VAL A 77 0.15 -8.12 4.34
CA VAL A 77 -0.12 -6.78 3.82
C VAL A 77 -1.45 -6.29 4.36
N ILE A 78 -1.48 -5.05 4.82
CA ILE A 78 -2.71 -4.33 5.16
C ILE A 78 -2.70 -3.02 4.38
N LEU A 79 -3.73 -2.82 3.55
CA LEU A 79 -3.97 -1.57 2.84
C LEU A 79 -4.77 -0.62 3.72
N ILE A 80 -4.24 0.58 3.97
CA ILE A 80 -4.93 1.63 4.72
C ILE A 80 -5.50 2.63 3.71
N SER A 81 -6.82 2.69 3.57
CA SER A 81 -7.50 3.64 2.69
C SER A 81 -8.91 4.00 3.16
N ASN A 82 -9.27 5.28 3.00
CA ASN A 82 -10.65 5.74 3.20
C ASN A 82 -11.49 5.63 1.92
N ASP A 83 -10.87 5.43 0.75
CA ASP A 83 -11.58 5.27 -0.51
C ASP A 83 -12.33 3.93 -0.54
N ILE A 84 -13.64 3.99 -0.80
CA ILE A 84 -14.52 2.80 -0.80
C ILE A 84 -14.18 1.87 -1.95
N ASN A 85 -13.91 2.39 -3.15
CA ASN A 85 -13.66 1.60 -4.33
C ASN A 85 -12.30 0.92 -4.26
N LEU A 86 -11.25 1.63 -3.85
CA LEU A 86 -9.93 1.03 -3.65
C LEU A 86 -9.98 -0.07 -2.57
N ARG A 87 -10.72 0.14 -1.47
CA ARG A 87 -10.95 -0.92 -0.47
C ARG A 87 -11.70 -2.11 -1.05
N ASN A 88 -12.75 -1.90 -1.83
CA ASN A 88 -13.50 -2.99 -2.47
C ASN A 88 -12.61 -3.79 -3.40
N LYS A 89 -11.81 -3.13 -4.24
CA LYS A 89 -10.83 -3.79 -5.11
C LYS A 89 -9.83 -4.60 -4.29
N ALA A 90 -9.32 -4.07 -3.18
CA ALA A 90 -8.40 -4.79 -2.31
C ALA A 90 -9.04 -6.02 -1.64
N ILE A 91 -10.27 -5.92 -1.15
CA ILE A 91 -11.02 -7.06 -0.59
C ILE A 91 -11.20 -8.18 -1.63
N ILE A 92 -11.55 -7.82 -2.88
CA ILE A 92 -11.70 -8.79 -3.98
C ILE A 92 -10.38 -9.51 -4.27
N ASN A 93 -9.24 -8.83 -4.06
CA ASN A 93 -7.90 -9.39 -4.25
C ASN A 93 -7.31 -10.00 -2.96
N GLU A 94 -8.14 -10.31 -1.95
CA GLU A 94 -7.73 -10.93 -0.69
C GLU A 94 -6.67 -10.12 0.11
N ILE A 95 -6.64 -8.79 -0.11
CA ILE A 95 -5.80 -7.87 0.64
C ILE A 95 -6.59 -7.36 1.84
N LYS A 96 -6.01 -7.50 3.04
CA LYS A 96 -6.59 -6.97 4.28
C LYS A 96 -6.67 -5.44 4.20
N VAL A 97 -7.78 -4.85 4.63
CA VAL A 97 -8.02 -3.40 4.55
C VAL A 97 -8.37 -2.78 5.89
N LEU A 98 -7.93 -1.54 6.11
CA LEU A 98 -8.37 -0.68 7.22
C LEU A 98 -8.70 0.73 6.70
N SER A 99 -9.67 1.39 7.33
CA SER A 99 -9.84 2.84 7.17
C SER A 99 -8.83 3.58 8.05
N SER A 100 -8.45 4.81 7.67
CA SER A 100 -7.48 5.58 8.48
C SER A 100 -7.99 5.85 9.89
N SER A 101 -9.30 5.97 10.09
CA SER A 101 -9.93 6.13 11.41
C SER A 101 -9.86 4.88 12.30
N LYS A 102 -9.58 3.71 11.73
CA LYS A 102 -9.49 2.41 12.42
C LYS A 102 -8.07 1.84 12.39
N ALA A 103 -7.10 2.60 11.92
CA ALA A 103 -5.71 2.19 11.83
C ALA A 103 -4.96 2.40 13.15
N ASP A 104 -5.54 1.98 14.27
CA ASP A 104 -4.86 1.93 15.56
C ASP A 104 -4.04 0.63 15.70
N ASN A 105 -3.09 0.63 16.64
CA ASN A 105 -2.16 -0.48 16.81
C ASN A 105 -2.87 -1.80 17.16
N GLU A 106 -3.94 -1.76 17.95
CA GLU A 106 -4.71 -2.95 18.33
C GLU A 106 -5.42 -3.55 17.11
N SER A 107 -6.07 -2.72 16.31
CA SER A 107 -6.76 -3.13 15.08
C SER A 107 -5.78 -3.72 14.07
N ILE A 108 -4.62 -3.08 13.89
CA ILE A 108 -3.54 -3.61 13.03
C ILE A 108 -3.06 -4.97 13.57
N LEU A 109 -2.78 -5.07 14.87
CA LEU A 109 -2.28 -6.29 15.49
C LEU A 109 -3.28 -7.43 15.42
N ASN A 110 -4.56 -7.17 15.67
CA ASN A 110 -5.64 -8.16 15.54
C ASN A 110 -5.76 -8.67 14.10
N LEU A 111 -5.63 -7.77 13.13
CA LEU A 111 -5.66 -8.13 11.72
C LEU A 111 -4.41 -8.89 11.29
N LEU A 112 -3.26 -8.70 11.92
CA LEU A 112 -2.05 -9.49 11.67
C LEU A 112 -2.08 -10.86 12.39
N LYS A 113 -2.71 -10.95 13.57
CA LYS A 113 -2.86 -12.21 14.33
C LYS A 113 -3.83 -13.21 13.69
N SER A 114 -4.78 -12.76 12.87
CA SER A 114 -5.64 -13.67 12.10
C SER A 114 -4.92 -14.42 10.97
N THR A 115 -3.63 -14.11 10.75
CA THR A 115 -2.73 -14.87 9.87
C THR A 115 -1.78 -15.73 10.69
N ASP A 116 -2.30 -16.81 11.28
CA ASP A 116 -1.45 -17.97 11.49
C ASP A 116 -1.31 -18.69 10.15
N CYS A 117 -0.07 -18.99 9.78
CA CYS A 117 0.31 -19.60 8.52
C CYS A 117 -0.39 -20.95 8.34
N ASP A 118 -1.25 -21.07 7.33
CA ASP A 118 -1.58 -22.37 6.75
C ASP A 118 -0.37 -22.85 5.95
N SER A 119 0.55 -23.53 6.63
CA SER A 119 1.62 -24.27 5.99
C SER A 119 1.03 -25.51 5.33
N GLY A 120 0.70 -25.40 4.04
CA GLY A 120 0.58 -26.55 3.15
C GLY A 120 -0.70 -26.63 2.34
N SER A 121 -0.60 -26.38 1.04
CA SER A 121 -0.73 -27.47 0.04
C SER A 121 -0.38 -26.91 -1.33
N GLU A 122 0.67 -27.45 -1.95
CA GLU A 122 0.78 -27.46 -3.40
C GLU A 122 -0.52 -28.04 -3.95
N ARG A 123 -1.32 -27.22 -4.64
CA ARG A 123 -2.30 -27.74 -5.60
C ARG A 123 -1.77 -27.52 -7.00
N GLN A 124 -0.99 -28.51 -7.41
CA GLN A 124 -0.95 -28.95 -8.79
C GLN A 124 -2.34 -29.36 -9.27
N GLN A 125 -2.58 -29.11 -10.56
CA GLN A 125 -3.64 -29.64 -11.43
C GLN A 125 -5.02 -28.95 -11.26
N ILE A 126 -5.73 -28.57 -12.32
CA ILE A 126 -5.85 -29.17 -13.67
C ILE A 126 -5.93 -28.06 -14.72
#